data_AF-X1QB38-F1
#
_entry.id   AF-X1QB38-F1
#
_cell.length_a   1.000
_cell.length_b   1.000
_cell.length_c   1.000
_cell.angle_alpha   90.00
_cell.angle_beta   90.00
_cell.angle_gamma   90.00
#
_symmetry.space_group_name_H-M   'P 1'
#
loop_
_entity.id
_entity.type
_entity.pdbx_description
1 polymer ?
#
loop_
_entity_poly.entity_id
_entity_poly.type
_entity_poly.pdbx_seq_one_letter_code
_entity_poly.pdbx_strand_id
1 'polypeptide(L)' 'MDQNNGPAQRLEQILGERFGIEILNAVGMAIVVLDTNFNIIWANKEYRKIQEKPEENIIGKK' A
#
# COMPACT_ATOMS: atom_id res chain seq x y z
N MET A 1 -23.98 -7.92 4.80
CA MET A 1 -23.51 -6.88 3.88
C MET A 1 -22.00 -6.92 3.92
N ASP A 2 -21.39 -7.47 2.88
CA ASP A 2 -19.95 -7.69 2.78
C ASP A 2 -19.16 -6.40 2.98
N GLN A 3 -18.30 -6.37 4.01
CA GLN A 3 -17.22 -5.40 4.09
C GLN A 3 -15.90 -6.15 4.06
N ASN A 4 -15.48 -6.46 2.83
CA ASN A 4 -14.18 -7.02 2.50
C ASN A 4 -13.08 -5.95 2.68
N ASN A 5 -12.92 -5.43 3.92
CA ASN A 5 -12.05 -4.30 4.28
C ASN A 5 -10.78 -4.72 5.04
N GLY A 6 -10.41 -6.01 4.98
CA GLY A 6 -9.31 -6.59 5.76
C GLY A 6 -7.93 -5.93 5.54
N PRO A 7 -7.48 -5.66 4.30
CA PRO A 7 -6.13 -5.13 4.06
C PRO A 7 -5.97 -3.68 4.51
N ALA A 8 -6.96 -2.82 4.24
CA ALA A 8 -6.89 -1.39 4.54
C ALA A 8 -6.92 -1.12 6.06
N GLN A 9 -7.82 -1.79 6.79
CA GLN A 9 -7.88 -1.69 8.25
C GLN A 9 -6.60 -2.18 8.92
N ARG A 10 -6.02 -3.27 8.39
CA ARG A 10 -4.74 -3.79 8.87
C ARG A 10 -3.58 -2.82 8.60
N LEU A 11 -3.66 -2.07 7.50
CA LEU A 11 -2.67 -1.06 7.17
C LEU A 11 -2.69 0.12 8.14
N GLU A 12 -3.88 0.63 8.46
CA GLU A 12 -4.07 1.70 9.46
C GLU A 12 -3.58 1.26 10.85
N GLN A 13 -3.75 0.00 11.22
CA GLN A 13 -3.19 -0.54 12.46
C GLN A 13 -1.66 -0.59 12.48
N ILE A 14 -1.02 -0.88 11.33
CA ILE A 14 0.45 -0.99 11.23
C ILE A 14 1.11 0.40 11.16
N LEU A 15 0.49 1.33 10.44
CA LEU A 15 1.08 2.63 10.10
C LEU A 15 0.56 3.79 10.97
N GLY A 16 -0.47 3.55 11.79
CA GLY A 16 -1.17 4.59 12.54
C GLY A 16 -2.28 5.27 11.72
N GLU A 17 -2.98 6.24 12.34
CA GLU A 17 -4.02 7.06 11.70
C GLU A 17 -3.56 7.66 10.35
N ARG A 18 -4.49 8.17 9.54
CA ARG A 18 -4.28 8.81 8.22
C ARG A 18 -2.99 9.62 8.06
N PHE A 19 -2.55 10.29 9.12
CA PHE A 19 -1.26 10.97 9.23
C PHE A 19 -0.05 10.13 8.77
N GLY A 20 0.02 8.83 9.14
CA GLY A 20 1.10 7.94 8.72
C GLY A 20 1.12 7.68 7.22
N ILE A 21 -0.05 7.46 6.60
CA ILE A 21 -0.16 7.20 5.16
C ILE A 21 0.19 8.46 4.34
N GLU A 22 -0.21 9.64 4.82
CA GLU A 22 0.13 10.91 4.19
C GLU A 22 1.63 11.18 4.21
N ILE A 23 2.31 10.89 5.32
CA ILE A 23 3.77 10.98 5.42
C ILE A 23 4.43 10.08 4.38
N LEU A 24 4.03 8.81 4.29
CA LEU A 24 4.64 7.87 3.33
C LEU A 24 4.39 8.26 1.87
N ASN A 25 3.30 8.96 1.58
CA ASN A 25 3.04 9.55 0.27
C ASN A 25 3.79 10.88 0.03
N ALA A 26 4.24 11.56 1.09
CA ALA A 26 5.08 12.75 0.99
C ALA A 26 6.56 12.41 0.78
N VAL A 27 7.00 11.22 1.24
CA VAL A 27 8.36 10.74 1.00
C VAL A 27 8.60 10.52 -0.50
N GLY A 28 9.64 11.15 -1.03
CA GLY A 28 10.07 11.03 -2.44
C GLY A 28 10.77 9.71 -2.79
N MET A 29 10.50 8.64 -2.05
CA MET A 29 11.06 7.30 -2.26
C MET A 29 9.94 6.31 -2.49
N ALA A 30 10.20 5.29 -3.30
CA ALA A 30 9.27 4.18 -3.49
C ALA A 30 9.16 3.34 -2.19
N ILE A 31 7.93 3.18 -1.69
CA ILE A 31 7.64 2.39 -0.49
C ILE A 31 6.54 1.38 -0.81
N VAL A 32 6.77 0.13 -0.42
CA VAL A 32 5.81 -0.98 -0.54
C VAL A 32 5.69 -1.69 0.81
N VAL A 33 4.47 -2.09 1.14
CA VAL A 33 4.18 -2.90 2.33
C VAL A 33 3.74 -4.28 1.84
N LEU A 34 4.38 -5.30 2.39
CA LEU A 34 4.15 -6.70 2.06
C LEU A 34 3.53 -7.43 3.25
N ASP A 35 2.72 -8.46 2.98
CA ASP A 35 2.35 -9.45 3.98
C ASP A 35 3.46 -10.51 4.18
N THR A 36 3.24 -11.46 5.10
CA THR A 36 4.19 -12.55 5.41
C THR A 36 4.41 -13.53 4.25
N ASN A 37 3.55 -13.50 3.24
CA ASN A 37 3.64 -14.32 2.03
C ASN A 37 4.24 -13.56 0.84
N PHE A 38 4.76 -12.35 1.10
CA PHE A 38 5.32 -11.41 0.13
C PHE A 38 4.29 -10.83 -0.86
N ASN A 39 3.00 -10.85 -0.52
CA ASN A 39 2.00 -10.16 -1.34
C ASN A 39 1.98 -8.68 -1.00
N ILE A 40 1.89 -7.82 -2.01
CA ILE A 40 1.72 -6.39 -1.85
C ILE A 40 0.35 -6.11 -1.22
N ILE A 41 0.35 -5.48 -0.04
CA ILE A 41 -0.88 -5.04 0.63
C ILE A 41 -1.09 -3.52 0.51
N TRP A 42 -0.04 -2.76 0.22
CA TRP A 42 -0.10 -1.34 -0.10
C TRP A 42 1.20 -0.86 -0.74
N ALA A 43 1.12 0.23 -1.50
CA ALA A 43 2.29 0.95 -1.98
C ALA A 43 1.99 2.44 -2.13
N ASN A 44 3.01 3.28 -1.93
CA ASN A 44 2.88 4.72 -2.08
C ASN A 44 2.87 5.14 -3.57
N LYS A 45 2.57 6.42 -3.82
CA LYS A 45 2.53 6.97 -5.19
C LYS A 45 3.87 6.83 -5.92
N GLU A 46 5.00 6.95 -5.22
CA GLU A 46 6.32 6.87 -5.86
C GLU A 46 6.64 5.44 -6.32
N TYR A 47 6.22 4.41 -5.56
CA TYR A 47 6.32 3.02 -6.00
C TYR A 47 5.53 2.74 -7.28
N ARG A 48 4.35 3.38 -7.45
CA ARG A 48 3.55 3.20 -8.67
C ARG A 48 4.20 3.79 -9.91
N LYS A 49 4.86 4.94 -9.79
CA LYS A 49 5.52 5.62 -10.91
C LYS A 49 6.65 4.81 -11.55
N ILE A 50 7.27 3.91 -10.78
CA ILE A 50 8.37 3.07 -11.26
C ILE A 50 7.91 1.73 -11.85
N GLN A 51 6.61 1.44 -11.82
CA GLN A 51 6.06 0.22 -12.44
C GLN A 51 5.95 0.40 -13.96
N GLU A 52 6.09 -0.69 -14.71
CA GLU A 52 5.84 -0.69 -16.16
C GLU A 52 4.41 -0.25 -16.50
N LYS A 53 3.45 -0.57 -15.62
CA LYS A 53 2.03 -0.22 -15.75
C LYS A 53 1.52 0.44 -14.46
N PRO A 54 1.70 1.76 -14.28
CA PRO A 54 1.35 2.46 -13.05
C PRO A 54 -0.14 2.36 -12.65
N GLU A 55 -1.01 2.20 -13.65
CA GLU A 55 -2.46 2.09 -13.49
C GLU A 55 -2.93 0.69 -13.09
N GLU A 56 -2.06 -0.32 -13.22
CA GLU A 56 -2.43 -1.71 -12.97
C GLU A 56 -2.65 -1.93 -11.47
N ASN A 57 -3.66 -2.75 -11.13
CA ASN A 57 -3.83 -3.15 -9.75
C ASN A 57 -2.66 -4.07 -9.33
N ILE A 58 -1.90 -3.61 -8.35
CA ILE A 58 -0.73 -4.31 -7.79
C ILE A 58 -1.02 -5.04 -6.49
N ILE A 59 -2.17 -4.77 -5.85
CA ILE A 59 -2.51 -5.39 -4.58
C ILE A 59 -2.72 -6.90 -4.76
N GLY A 60 -2.04 -7.69 -3.93
CA GLY A 60 -2.03 -9.15 -4.00
C GLY A 60 -0.96 -9.73 -4.94
N LYS A 61 -0.22 -8.90 -5.68
CA LYS A 61 0.92 -9.35 -6.51
C LYS A 61 2.22 -9.45 -5.70
N LYS A 62 3.23 -10.04 -6.32
CA LYS A 62 4.62 -10.13 -5.82
C LYS A 62 5.53 -9.22 -6.64
#